data_AF-A0A2H0A9V5-F1
#
_entry.id   AF-A0A2H0A9V5-F1
#
_cell.length_a   1.000
_cell.length_b   1.000
_cell.length_c   1.000
_cell.angle_alpha   90.00
_cell.angle_beta   90.00
_cell.angle_gamma   90.00
#
_symmetry.space_group_name_H-M   'P 1'
#
loop_
_entity.id
_entity.type
_entity.pdbx_description
1 polymer ?
#
loop_
_entity_poly.entity_id
_entity_poly.type
_entity_poly.pdbx_seq_one_letter_code
_entity_poly.pdbx_strand_id
1 'polypeptide(L)'
;MEKGKSIKVEQETSWFKEHEQELIEKAKEKKKIEETDALKKAHYMHCPKCGHMLCEFMIEHISLDKCEGCEGIWLDRGKLDGLMKHSEKKKNNFFTQLFSHS
;
A
#
# COMPACT_ATOMS: atom_id res chain seq x y z
N MET A 1 -8.63 53.96 -35.71
CA MET A 1 -7.54 53.71 -34.73
C MET A 1 -7.94 52.53 -33.86
N GLU A 2 -7.66 51.27 -34.24
CA GLU A 2 -8.10 50.08 -33.47
C GLU A 2 -7.09 48.91 -33.48
N LYS A 3 -5.80 49.17 -33.73
CA LYS A 3 -4.81 48.07 -33.86
C LYS A 3 -4.13 47.65 -32.55
N GLY A 4 -4.63 48.10 -31.39
CA GLY A 4 -4.00 47.85 -30.09
C GLY A 4 -4.73 46.88 -29.14
N LYS A 5 -6.03 46.61 -29.37
CA LYS A 5 -6.84 45.77 -28.46
C LYS A 5 -6.76 44.28 -28.76
N SER A 6 -6.54 43.90 -30.02
CA SER A 6 -6.56 42.49 -30.46
C SER A 6 -5.37 41.67 -29.95
N ILE A 7 -4.19 42.28 -29.81
CA ILE A 7 -2.94 41.56 -29.49
C ILE A 7 -2.85 41.16 -28.00
N LYS A 8 -3.48 41.92 -27.09
CA LYS A 8 -3.50 41.59 -25.66
C LYS A 8 -4.43 40.42 -25.32
N VAL A 9 -5.61 40.36 -25.96
CA VAL A 9 -6.64 39.36 -25.65
C VAL A 9 -6.19 37.94 -26.03
N GLU A 10 -5.41 37.80 -27.09
CA GLU A 10 -4.93 36.49 -27.59
C GLU A 10 -3.76 35.93 -26.75
N GLN A 11 -2.89 36.81 -26.23
CA GLN A 11 -1.84 36.43 -25.28
C GLN A 11 -2.40 36.08 -23.89
N GLU A 12 -3.38 36.86 -23.42
CA GLU A 12 -4.13 36.56 -22.18
C GLU A 12 -4.83 35.20 -22.29
N THR A 13 -5.49 34.89 -23.41
CA THR A 13 -6.19 33.60 -23.59
C THR A 13 -5.28 32.39 -23.71
N SER A 14 -4.07 32.50 -24.25
CA SER A 14 -3.10 31.38 -24.25
C SER A 14 -2.58 31.11 -22.83
N TRP A 15 -2.22 32.17 -22.10
CA TRP A 15 -1.73 32.07 -20.74
C TRP A 15 -2.77 31.46 -19.78
N PHE A 16 -4.04 31.87 -19.89
CA PHE A 16 -5.12 31.29 -19.09
C PHE A 16 -5.34 29.80 -19.39
N LYS A 17 -5.23 29.36 -20.65
CA LYS A 17 -5.39 27.95 -21.03
C LYS A 17 -4.28 27.07 -20.47
N GLU A 18 -3.04 27.51 -20.57
CA GLU A 18 -1.88 26.77 -20.04
C GLU A 18 -1.95 26.67 -18.51
N HIS A 19 -2.28 27.77 -17.82
CA HIS A 19 -2.41 27.76 -16.37
C HIS A 19 -3.61 26.91 -15.90
N GLU A 20 -4.74 26.95 -16.61
CA GLU A 20 -5.88 26.07 -16.33
C GLU A 20 -5.52 24.60 -16.53
N GLN A 21 -4.80 24.25 -17.61
CA GLN A 21 -4.31 22.89 -17.84
C GLN A 21 -3.37 22.43 -16.72
N GLU A 22 -2.42 23.26 -16.30
CA GLU A 22 -1.52 22.97 -15.18
C GLU A 22 -2.28 22.71 -13.87
N LEU A 23 -3.28 23.55 -13.56
CA LEU A 23 -4.14 23.37 -12.38
C LEU A 23 -4.92 22.05 -12.45
N ILE A 24 -5.45 21.70 -13.62
CA ILE A 24 -6.16 20.45 -13.86
C ILE A 24 -5.22 19.24 -13.68
N GLU A 25 -4.00 19.30 -14.21
CA GLU A 25 -3.01 18.24 -14.08
C GLU A 25 -2.59 18.03 -12.63
N LYS A 26 -2.30 19.12 -11.90
CA LYS A 26 -2.00 19.06 -10.46
C LYS A 26 -3.16 18.49 -9.65
N ALA A 27 -4.40 18.88 -9.97
CA ALA A 27 -5.58 18.33 -9.30
C ALA A 27 -5.75 16.83 -9.58
N LYS A 28 -5.53 16.38 -10.82
CA LYS A 28 -5.57 14.96 -11.19
C LYS A 28 -4.51 14.14 -10.46
N GLU A 29 -3.28 14.65 -10.40
CA GLU A 29 -2.18 13.97 -9.70
C GLU A 29 -2.47 13.88 -8.20
N LYS A 30 -2.94 14.96 -7.57
CA LYS A 30 -3.35 14.96 -6.16
C LYS A 30 -4.44 13.92 -5.90
N LYS A 31 -5.48 13.89 -6.74
CA LYS A 31 -6.58 12.91 -6.64
C LYS A 31 -6.07 11.48 -6.76
N LYS A 32 -5.15 11.22 -7.69
CA LYS A 32 -4.53 9.90 -7.87
C LYS A 32 -3.72 9.49 -6.64
N ILE A 33 -2.93 10.39 -6.08
CA ILE A 33 -2.17 10.13 -4.84
C ILE A 33 -3.13 9.76 -3.70
N GLU A 34 -4.20 10.55 -3.50
CA GLU A 34 -5.21 10.30 -2.47
C GLU A 34 -5.91 8.95 -2.65
N GLU A 35 -6.29 8.60 -3.88
CA GLU A 35 -6.88 7.29 -4.21
C GLU A 35 -5.91 6.13 -3.92
N THR A 36 -4.64 6.28 -4.28
CA THR A 36 -3.64 5.23 -4.01
C THR A 36 -3.38 5.06 -2.52
N ASP A 37 -3.38 6.14 -1.74
CA ASP A 37 -3.20 6.07 -0.29
C ASP A 37 -4.42 5.44 0.39
N ALA A 38 -5.63 5.79 -0.05
CA ALA A 38 -6.86 5.17 0.42
C ALA A 38 -6.88 3.65 0.14
N LEU A 39 -6.47 3.23 -1.06
CA LEU A 39 -6.42 1.81 -1.43
C LEU A 39 -5.38 1.04 -0.59
N LYS A 40 -4.20 1.63 -0.37
CA LYS A 40 -3.17 1.02 0.51
C LYS A 40 -3.69 0.82 1.93
N LYS A 41 -4.39 1.82 2.48
CA LYS A 41 -4.99 1.74 3.82
C LYS A 41 -6.09 0.68 3.89
N ALA A 42 -6.96 0.60 2.88
CA ALA A 42 -8.03 -0.39 2.83
C ALA A 42 -7.50 -1.83 2.81
N HIS A 43 -6.32 -2.07 2.24
CA HIS A 43 -5.72 -3.40 2.16
C HIS A 43 -4.72 -3.69 3.30
N TYR A 44 -4.38 -2.70 4.12
CA TYR A 44 -3.43 -2.86 5.22
C TYR A 44 -3.98 -3.83 6.28
N MET A 45 -3.17 -4.79 6.72
CA MET A 45 -3.56 -5.85 7.66
C MET A 45 -4.75 -6.70 7.21
N HIS A 46 -4.98 -6.81 5.90
CA HIS A 46 -5.99 -7.70 5.32
C HIS A 46 -5.31 -8.84 4.56
N CYS A 47 -5.87 -10.03 4.68
CA CYS A 47 -5.38 -11.22 4.01
C CYS A 47 -5.57 -11.09 2.49
N PRO A 48 -4.51 -11.18 1.67
CA PRO A 48 -4.63 -11.06 0.22
C PRO A 48 -5.31 -12.28 -0.43
N LYS A 49 -5.52 -13.38 0.32
CA LYS A 49 -6.24 -14.57 -0.16
C LYS A 49 -7.76 -14.43 -0.01
N CYS A 50 -8.25 -13.92 1.11
CA CYS A 50 -9.68 -13.94 1.43
C CYS A 50 -10.25 -12.62 1.98
N GLY A 51 -9.44 -11.57 2.10
CA GLY A 51 -9.86 -10.25 2.53
C GLY A 51 -10.22 -10.11 4.02
N HIS A 52 -10.05 -11.14 4.85
CA HIS A 52 -10.26 -11.03 6.30
C HIS A 52 -9.08 -10.36 7.01
N MET A 53 -9.31 -9.85 8.22
CA MET A 53 -8.27 -9.26 9.06
C MET A 53 -7.14 -10.26 9.36
N LEU A 54 -5.94 -9.71 9.43
CA LEU A 54 -4.76 -10.36 9.97
C LEU A 54 -4.58 -9.98 11.44
N CYS A 55 -4.31 -10.97 12.28
CA CYS A 55 -4.03 -10.81 13.69
C CYS A 55 -2.60 -11.20 14.00
N GLU A 56 -1.89 -10.31 14.70
CA GLU A 56 -0.53 -10.58 15.14
C GLU A 56 -0.54 -11.60 16.29
N PHE A 57 0.36 -12.57 16.22
CA PHE A 57 0.63 -13.54 17.26
C PHE A 57 2.15 -13.77 17.39
N MET A 58 2.60 -14.18 18.57
CA MET A 58 4.03 -14.35 18.86
C MET A 58 4.36 -15.82 19.08
N ILE A 59 5.38 -16.33 18.39
CA ILE A 59 5.99 -17.64 18.68
C ILE A 59 7.47 -17.44 18.95
N GLU A 60 7.96 -17.89 20.11
CA GLU A 60 9.39 -17.89 20.46
C GLU A 60 10.10 -16.56 20.10
N HIS A 61 9.44 -15.43 20.35
CA HIS A 61 9.89 -14.04 20.08
C HIS A 61 9.83 -13.56 18.62
N ILE A 62 9.15 -14.28 17.74
CA ILE A 62 8.86 -13.89 16.36
C ILE A 62 7.39 -13.50 16.27
N SER A 63 7.09 -12.26 15.88
CA SER A 63 5.70 -11.85 15.62
C SER A 63 5.30 -12.22 14.20
N LEU A 64 4.14 -12.86 14.05
CA LEU A 64 3.61 -13.38 12.80
C LEU A 64 2.15 -12.96 12.67
N ASP A 65 1.64 -12.92 11.45
CA ASP A 65 0.26 -12.50 11.20
C ASP A 65 -0.58 -13.70 10.74
N LYS A 66 -1.62 -14.05 11.50
CA LYS A 66 -2.58 -15.11 11.13
C LYS A 66 -3.86 -14.48 10.61
N CYS A 67 -4.37 -14.98 9.49
CA CYS A 67 -5.68 -14.60 9.00
C CYS A 67 -6.80 -15.30 9.80
N GLU A 68 -7.80 -14.54 10.25
CA GLU A 68 -8.95 -15.08 10.98
C GLU A 68 -9.94 -15.85 10.09
N GLY A 69 -9.95 -15.61 8.78
CA GLY A 69 -10.91 -16.24 7.86
C GLY A 69 -10.42 -17.54 7.23
N CYS A 70 -9.19 -17.56 6.72
CA CYS A 70 -8.64 -18.73 6.01
C CYS A 70 -7.43 -19.36 6.70
N GLU A 71 -7.10 -18.90 7.90
CA GLU A 71 -6.01 -19.42 8.75
C GLU A 71 -4.60 -19.36 8.14
N GLY A 72 -4.43 -18.61 7.05
CA GLY A 72 -3.13 -18.41 6.41
C GLY A 72 -2.20 -17.56 7.29
N ILE A 73 -0.91 -17.89 7.28
CA ILE A 73 0.13 -17.19 8.04
C ILE A 73 0.96 -16.34 7.09
N TRP A 74 1.16 -15.07 7.47
CA TRP A 74 1.88 -14.06 6.72
C TRP A 74 3.10 -13.58 7.51
N LEU A 75 4.20 -13.37 6.79
CA LEU A 75 5.48 -13.00 7.38
C LEU A 75 6.02 -11.75 6.70
N ASP A 76 6.46 -10.77 7.50
CA ASP A 76 7.19 -9.63 6.98
C ASP A 76 8.61 -10.00 6.54
N ARG A 77 9.13 -9.20 5.62
CA ARG A 77 10.53 -9.28 5.17
C ARG A 77 11.47 -9.13 6.37
N GLY A 78 12.38 -10.09 6.55
CA GLY A 78 13.36 -10.13 7.64
C GLY A 78 12.94 -10.98 8.85
N LYS A 79 11.64 -11.26 9.03
CA LYS A 79 11.17 -12.23 10.05
C LYS A 79 11.49 -13.66 9.65
N LEU A 80 11.45 -13.95 8.35
CA LEU A 80 11.78 -15.26 7.78
C LEU A 80 13.21 -15.71 8.12
N ASP A 81 14.18 -14.80 8.08
CA ASP A 81 15.58 -15.13 8.42
C ASP A 81 15.71 -15.50 9.91
N GLY A 82 14.93 -14.85 10.78
CA GLY A 82 14.82 -15.21 12.19
C GLY A 82 14.24 -16.61 12.39
N LEU A 83 13.19 -16.95 11.64
CA LEU A 83 12.60 -18.29 11.63
C LEU A 83 13.59 -19.37 11.17
N MET A 84 14.26 -19.15 10.04
CA MET A 84 15.18 -20.13 9.47
C MET A 84 16.32 -20.44 10.45
N LYS A 85 16.93 -19.41 11.04
CA LYS A 85 18.01 -19.57 12.04
C LYS A 85 17.56 -20.27 13.33
N HIS A 86 16.28 -20.13 13.72
CA HIS A 86 15.73 -20.84 14.88
C HIS A 86 15.47 -22.32 14.57
N SER A 87 14.99 -22.62 13.36
CA SER A 87 14.69 -23.99 12.91
C SER A 87 15.92 -24.89 12.83
N GLU A 88 17.11 -24.33 12.54
CA GLU A 88 18.36 -25.09 12.48
C GLU A 88 18.88 -25.51 13.86
N LYS A 89 18.54 -24.78 14.92
CA LYS A 89 19.03 -25.03 16.29
C LYS A 89 18.19 -26.04 17.07
N LYS A 90 16.91 -26.18 16.75
CA LYS A 90 16.02 -27.19 17.36
C LYS A 90 15.58 -28.16 16.27
N LYS A 91 16.10 -29.40 16.32
CA LYS A 91 15.57 -30.50 15.50
C LYS A 91 14.07 -30.63 15.76
N ASN A 92 13.29 -30.16 14.79
CA ASN A 92 11.89 -30.44 14.51
C ASN A 92 10.94 -30.36 15.70
N ASN A 93 10.26 -29.22 15.85
CA ASN A 93 8.92 -29.07 16.44
C ASN A 93 8.27 -27.69 16.19
N PHE A 94 8.96 -26.78 15.49
CA PHE A 94 8.46 -25.43 15.26
C PHE A 94 7.38 -25.36 14.16
N PHE A 95 7.61 -25.98 13.00
CA PHE A 95 6.60 -26.03 11.93
C PHE A 95 5.37 -26.85 12.33
N THR A 96 5.54 -27.86 13.19
CA THR A 96 4.39 -28.54 13.79
C THR A 96 3.64 -27.57 14.70
N GLN A 97 4.26 -26.81 15.59
CA GLN A 97 3.57 -25.77 16.37
C GLN A 97 2.86 -24.70 15.51
N LEU A 98 3.47 -24.30 14.39
CA LEU A 98 2.92 -23.31 13.46
C LEU A 98 1.66 -23.81 12.74
N PHE A 99 1.58 -25.11 12.44
CA PHE A 99 0.51 -25.71 11.66
C PHE A 99 -0.32 -26.77 12.42
N SER A 100 -0.20 -26.86 13.75
CA SER A 100 -0.83 -27.93 14.57
C SER A 100 -2.23 -27.62 15.08
N HIS A 101 -2.73 -26.40 14.86
CA HIS A 101 -4.13 -26.06 15.14
C HIS A 101 -4.92 -26.16 13.83
N SER A 102 -5.35 -27.38 13.51
CA SER A 102 -6.47 -27.69 12.61
C SER A 102 -7.50 -28.51 13.37
#